data_AF-A0A3N5S8K8-F1
#
_entry.id   AF-A0A3N5S8K8-F1
#
_cell.length_a   1.000
_cell.length_b   1.000
_cell.length_c   1.000
_cell.angle_alpha   90.00
_cell.angle_beta   90.00
_cell.angle_gamma   90.00
#
_symmetry.space_group_name_H-M   'P 1'
#
loop_
_entity.id
_entity.type
_entity.pdbx_description
1 polymer ?
#
loop_
_entity_poly.entity_id
_entity_poly.type
_entity_poly.pdbx_seq_one_letter_code
_entity_poly.pdbx_strand_id
1 'polypeptide(L)'
;MTKDEIRNFLLQGTLTGKLGTINKDGTPHVVPIWYTVDEEDSIIFNTGGESIKAKNIRRDNRVRLCVDDQTPLFSFVLIDGIAQIKRGKTGEIYKWAKIIGARYMGDDKSEAYGKRNSGEGEILVKIIPVRIAGQKDTAGW
;
A
#
# COMPACT_ATOMS: atom_id res chain seq x y z
N MET A 1 -4.98 13.80 13.07
CA MET A 1 -3.88 12.95 13.56
C MET A 1 -2.55 13.66 13.35
N THR A 2 -1.61 13.55 14.29
CA THR A 2 -0.20 13.96 14.11
C THR A 2 0.52 13.02 13.15
N LYS A 3 1.76 13.37 12.75
CA LYS A 3 2.58 12.51 11.89
C LYS A 3 2.80 11.11 12.50
N ASP A 4 3.14 11.06 13.79
CA ASP A 4 3.40 9.80 14.48
C ASP A 4 2.12 8.97 14.66
N GLU A 5 0.99 9.62 14.96
CA GLU A 5 -0.32 8.95 15.01
C GLU A 5 -0.68 8.32 13.65
N ILE A 6 -0.45 9.04 12.55
CA ILE A 6 -0.66 8.53 11.19
C ILE A 6 0.22 7.32 10.92
N ARG A 7 1.53 7.41 11.23
CA ARG A 7 2.47 6.31 10.99
C ARG A 7 2.06 5.07 11.79
N ASN A 8 1.73 5.25 13.07
CA ASN A 8 1.26 4.17 13.94
C ASN A 8 -0.04 3.55 13.43
N PHE A 9 -1.00 4.39 12.98
CA PHE A 9 -2.25 3.92 12.40
C PHE A 9 -2.03 3.11 11.12
N LEU A 10 -1.17 3.58 10.20
CA LEU A 10 -0.82 2.86 8.97
C LEU A 10 -0.12 1.52 9.21
N LEU A 11 0.55 1.36 10.37
CA LEU A 11 1.23 0.12 10.76
C LEU A 11 0.39 -0.73 11.72
N GLN A 12 -0.76 -0.25 12.19
CA GLN A 12 -1.65 -0.96 13.09
C GLN A 12 -2.22 -2.22 12.41
N GLY A 13 -2.03 -3.36 13.05
CA GLY A 13 -2.56 -4.65 12.61
C GLY A 13 -2.39 -4.89 11.11
N THR A 14 -3.50 -5.27 10.47
CA THR A 14 -3.57 -5.70 9.07
C THR A 14 -4.52 -4.86 8.22
N LEU A 15 -4.68 -3.57 8.57
CA LEU A 15 -5.56 -2.66 7.82
C LEU A 15 -5.13 -2.59 6.35
N THR A 16 -6.00 -3.05 5.45
CA THR A 16 -5.76 -2.99 4.01
C THR A 16 -5.94 -1.57 3.48
N GLY A 17 -5.13 -1.19 2.49
CA GLY A 17 -5.25 0.09 1.81
C GLY A 17 -6.11 -0.03 0.55
N LYS A 18 -7.04 0.90 0.34
CA LYS A 18 -7.90 1.00 -0.84
C LYS A 18 -7.21 1.92 -1.84
N LEU A 19 -6.50 1.32 -2.79
CA LEU A 19 -5.67 2.03 -3.77
C LEU A 19 -6.52 2.44 -4.96
N GLY A 20 -6.65 3.76 -5.17
CA GLY A 20 -7.19 4.37 -6.37
C GLY A 20 -6.11 4.63 -7.42
N THR A 21 -6.36 4.16 -8.64
CA THR A 21 -5.58 4.42 -9.86
C THR A 21 -6.52 4.88 -10.98
N ILE A 22 -6.00 5.50 -12.03
CA ILE A 22 -6.81 6.04 -13.13
C ILE A 22 -6.74 5.10 -14.33
N ASN A 23 -7.85 4.62 -14.87
CA ASN A 23 -7.94 3.77 -16.07
C ASN A 23 -7.63 4.54 -17.37
N LYS A 24 -7.50 3.82 -18.49
CA LYS A 24 -7.16 4.42 -19.79
C LYS A 24 -8.23 5.39 -20.28
N ASP A 25 -9.48 5.10 -19.97
CA ASP A 25 -10.66 5.92 -20.25
C ASP A 25 -10.91 7.04 -19.23
N GLY A 26 -10.02 7.19 -18.23
CA GLY A 26 -10.15 8.18 -17.17
C GLY A 26 -10.99 7.74 -15.97
N THR A 27 -11.64 6.57 -16.00
CA THR A 27 -12.44 6.08 -14.87
C THR A 27 -11.56 5.69 -13.67
N PRO A 28 -12.06 5.80 -12.42
CA PRO A 28 -11.31 5.35 -11.26
C PRO A 28 -11.31 3.83 -11.14
N HIS A 29 -10.15 3.25 -10.84
CA HIS A 29 -9.98 1.85 -10.48
C HIS A 29 -9.50 1.76 -9.03
N VAL A 30 -10.37 1.27 -8.15
CA VAL A 30 -10.14 1.20 -6.69
C VAL A 30 -10.11 -0.25 -6.25
N VAL A 31 -9.03 -0.66 -5.59
CA VAL A 31 -8.78 -2.05 -5.22
C VAL A 31 -7.98 -2.15 -3.92
N PRO A 32 -8.25 -3.14 -3.06
CA PRO A 32 -7.47 -3.34 -1.84
C PRO A 32 -6.03 -3.76 -2.17
N ILE A 33 -5.10 -3.38 -1.29
CA ILE A 33 -3.70 -3.81 -1.26
C ILE A 33 -3.25 -4.09 0.17
N TRP A 34 -2.32 -5.02 0.31
CA TRP A 34 -1.46 -5.12 1.47
C TRP A 34 -0.25 -4.23 1.26
N TYR A 35 0.21 -3.59 2.33
CA TYR A 35 1.32 -2.65 2.24
C TYR A 35 2.11 -2.59 3.55
N THR A 36 3.29 -1.97 3.48
CA THR A 36 4.03 -1.51 4.64
C THR A 36 4.51 -0.07 4.42
N VAL A 37 5.10 0.53 5.43
CA VAL A 37 5.68 1.88 5.36
C VAL A 37 7.19 1.75 5.54
N ASP A 38 7.97 2.33 4.64
CA ASP A 38 9.43 2.36 4.77
C ASP A 38 9.91 3.41 5.79
N GLU A 39 11.23 3.57 5.91
CA GLU A 39 11.85 4.53 6.83
C GLU A 39 11.65 5.99 6.40
N GLU A 40 11.33 6.24 5.13
CA GLU A 40 11.07 7.56 4.55
C GLU A 40 9.56 7.86 4.48
N ASP A 41 8.74 7.16 5.26
CA ASP A 41 7.27 7.27 5.29
C ASP A 41 6.58 6.96 3.96
N SER A 42 7.26 6.27 3.04
CA SER A 42 6.67 5.86 1.76
C SER A 42 5.91 4.55 1.86
N ILE A 43 4.80 4.43 1.14
CA ILE A 43 3.99 3.22 1.12
C ILE A 43 4.58 2.23 0.13
N ILE A 44 4.87 1.02 0.61
CA ILE A 44 5.47 -0.05 -0.19
C ILE A 44 4.48 -1.19 -0.36
N PHE A 45 4.29 -1.65 -1.60
CA PHE A 45 3.59 -2.90 -1.90
C PHE A 45 4.16 -3.57 -3.15
N ASN A 46 4.00 -4.89 -3.27
CA ASN A 46 4.27 -5.62 -4.50
C ASN A 46 2.97 -5.98 -5.21
N THR A 47 3.03 -6.17 -6.53
CA THR A 47 1.89 -6.64 -7.33
C THR A 47 2.36 -7.23 -8.66
N GLY A 48 1.53 -8.06 -9.28
CA GLY A 48 1.77 -8.53 -10.65
C GLY A 48 1.88 -7.35 -11.63
N GLY A 49 2.95 -7.36 -12.42
CA GLY A 49 3.30 -6.31 -13.38
C GLY A 49 2.25 -6.11 -14.47
N GLU A 50 1.43 -7.11 -14.76
CA GLU A 50 0.37 -7.03 -15.77
C GLU A 50 -1.01 -6.65 -15.20
N SER A 51 -1.09 -6.42 -13.88
CA SER A 51 -2.32 -5.98 -13.23
C SER A 51 -2.82 -4.63 -13.75
N ILE A 52 -4.12 -4.38 -13.63
CA ILE A 52 -4.74 -3.11 -14.03
C ILE A 52 -4.08 -1.93 -13.29
N LYS A 53 -3.85 -2.06 -11.98
CA LYS A 53 -3.19 -1.01 -11.18
C LYS A 53 -1.76 -0.74 -11.65
N ALA A 54 -0.99 -1.77 -12.01
CA ALA A 54 0.37 -1.60 -12.53
C ALA A 54 0.36 -0.91 -13.92
N LYS A 55 -0.54 -1.32 -14.81
CA LYS A 55 -0.74 -0.67 -16.13
C LYS A 55 -1.17 0.79 -15.98
N ASN A 56 -2.06 1.07 -15.04
CA ASN A 56 -2.51 2.42 -14.73
C ASN A 56 -1.35 3.28 -14.20
N ILE A 57 -0.59 2.80 -13.21
CA ILE A 57 0.55 3.53 -12.63
C ILE A 57 1.64 3.85 -13.67
N ARG A 58 1.89 2.94 -14.63
CA ARG A 58 2.85 3.21 -15.72
C ARG A 58 2.41 4.36 -16.63
N ARG A 59 1.10 4.54 -16.83
CA ARG A 59 0.54 5.62 -17.65
C ARG A 59 0.41 6.93 -16.86
N ASP A 60 -0.16 6.84 -15.66
CA ASP A 60 -0.37 7.96 -14.75
C ASP A 60 -0.03 7.51 -13.33
N ASN A 61 1.06 8.06 -12.80
CA ASN A 61 1.62 7.65 -11.52
C ASN A 61 0.96 8.34 -10.32
N ARG A 62 -0.04 9.20 -10.52
CA ARG A 62 -0.76 9.85 -9.42
C ARG A 62 -1.77 8.88 -8.83
N VAL A 63 -1.58 8.50 -7.57
CA VAL A 63 -2.42 7.53 -6.87
C VAL A 63 -3.03 8.11 -5.60
N ARG A 64 -4.11 7.48 -5.14
CA ARG A 64 -4.74 7.79 -3.87
C ARG A 64 -4.86 6.53 -3.05
N LEU A 65 -4.61 6.61 -1.76
CA LEU A 65 -4.76 5.49 -0.83
C LEU A 65 -5.64 5.92 0.33
N CYS A 66 -6.69 5.14 0.61
CA CYS A 66 -7.44 5.22 1.85
C CYS A 66 -7.12 4.01 2.72
N VAL A 67 -6.76 4.25 3.98
CA VAL A 67 -6.65 3.22 5.00
C VAL A 67 -7.62 3.58 6.09
N ASP A 68 -8.58 2.71 6.35
CA ASP A 68 -9.66 2.90 7.31
C ASP A 68 -9.68 1.76 8.33
N ASP A 69 -9.93 2.12 9.59
CA ASP A 69 -10.42 1.22 10.60
C ASP A 69 -11.93 1.14 10.46
N GLN A 70 -12.43 -0.09 10.27
CA GLN A 70 -13.83 -0.37 10.02
C GLN A 70 -14.63 -0.62 11.31
N THR A 71 -14.03 -0.34 12.46
CA THR A 71 -14.65 -0.46 13.77
C THR A 71 -14.93 0.93 14.36
N PRO A 72 -16.11 1.18 14.97
CA PRO A 72 -16.38 2.41 15.70
C PRO A 72 -15.33 2.65 16.80
N LEU A 73 -14.83 3.87 16.99
CA LEU A 73 -15.35 5.15 16.48
C LEU A 73 -14.90 5.57 15.08
N PHE A 74 -14.34 4.65 14.29
CA PHE A 74 -13.85 4.83 12.92
C PHE A 74 -12.75 5.89 12.80
N SER A 75 -11.62 5.47 12.25
CA SER A 75 -10.48 6.34 11.95
C SER A 75 -9.99 6.04 10.55
N PHE A 76 -9.43 7.04 9.86
CA PHE A 76 -8.86 6.82 8.54
C PHE A 76 -7.71 7.76 8.21
N VAL A 77 -6.87 7.32 7.28
CA VAL A 77 -5.80 8.09 6.66
C VAL A 77 -6.01 8.09 5.15
N LEU A 78 -6.02 9.29 4.56
CA LEU A 78 -5.99 9.52 3.12
C LEU A 78 -4.59 9.99 2.71
N ILE A 79 -4.08 9.40 1.63
CA ILE A 79 -2.78 9.73 1.04
C ILE A 79 -2.98 10.04 -0.44
N ASP A 80 -2.63 11.25 -0.85
CA ASP A 80 -2.32 11.57 -2.25
C ASP A 80 -0.84 11.30 -2.47
N GLY A 81 -0.48 10.53 -3.49
CA GLY A 81 0.92 10.16 -3.71
C GLY A 81 1.32 9.99 -5.17
N ILE A 82 2.63 9.95 -5.39
CA ILE A 82 3.25 9.63 -6.66
C ILE A 82 3.87 8.24 -6.56
N ALA A 83 3.37 7.31 -7.36
CA ALA A 83 3.84 5.94 -7.40
C ALA A 83 5.08 5.79 -8.30
N GLN A 84 6.09 5.09 -7.80
CA GLN A 84 7.25 4.67 -8.55
C GLN A 84 7.24 3.15 -8.66
N ILE A 85 7.30 2.63 -9.89
CA ILE A 85 7.52 1.21 -10.12
C ILE A 85 9.03 0.97 -10.12
N LYS A 86 9.51 0.25 -9.11
CA LYS A 86 10.89 -0.25 -9.08
C LYS A 86 10.91 -1.59 -9.80
N ARG A 87 11.55 -1.62 -10.97
CA ARG A 87 11.94 -2.88 -11.62
C ARG A 87 13.16 -3.42 -10.85
N GLY A 88 12.89 -3.99 -9.68
CA GLY A 88 13.94 -4.50 -8.79
C GLY A 88 14.58 -5.76 -9.34
N LYS A 89 15.83 -6.02 -8.93
CA LYS A 89 16.36 -7.40 -8.90
C LYS A 89 15.45 -8.20 -7.96
N THR A 90 15.16 -9.47 -8.28
CA THR A 90 14.23 -10.35 -7.54
C THR A 90 14.38 -10.28 -6.01
N GLY A 91 15.60 -10.07 -5.50
CA GLY A 91 15.87 -9.95 -4.06
C GLY A 91 15.20 -8.77 -3.34
N GLU A 92 15.00 -7.63 -3.99
CA GLU A 92 14.34 -6.48 -3.35
C GLU A 92 12.83 -6.71 -3.20
N ILE A 93 12.19 -7.25 -4.25
CA ILE A 93 10.78 -7.63 -4.21
C ILE A 93 10.57 -8.71 -3.14
N TYR A 94 11.46 -9.70 -3.08
CA TYR A 94 11.44 -10.75 -2.07
C TYR A 94 11.49 -10.20 -0.63
N LYS A 95 12.42 -9.26 -0.36
CA LYS A 95 12.54 -8.62 0.95
C LYS A 95 11.22 -7.99 1.38
N TRP A 96 10.61 -7.17 0.53
CA TRP A 96 9.37 -6.48 0.87
C TRP A 96 8.17 -7.42 0.93
N ALA A 97 8.09 -8.40 0.03
CA ALA A 97 7.07 -9.44 0.06
C ALA A 97 7.09 -10.25 1.37
N LYS A 98 8.28 -10.55 1.91
CA LYS A 98 8.44 -11.17 3.24
C LYS A 98 7.91 -10.29 4.37
N ILE A 99 8.25 -9.00 4.36
CA ILE A 99 7.82 -8.03 5.39
C ILE A 99 6.30 -7.88 5.38
N ILE A 100 5.72 -7.69 4.19
CA ILE A 100 4.27 -7.55 4.02
C ILE A 100 3.57 -8.86 4.37
N GLY A 101 4.09 -10.01 3.88
CA GLY A 101 3.55 -11.33 4.20
C GLY A 101 3.52 -11.61 5.70
N ALA A 102 4.62 -11.32 6.41
CA ALA A 102 4.71 -11.43 7.87
C ALA A 102 3.66 -10.59 8.57
N ARG A 103 3.55 -9.30 8.20
CA ARG A 103 2.58 -8.38 8.79
C ARG A 103 1.14 -8.88 8.66
N TYR A 104 0.74 -9.37 7.48
CA TYR A 104 -0.67 -9.69 7.20
C TYR A 104 -1.05 -11.13 7.54
N MET A 105 -0.10 -12.06 7.52
CA MET A 105 -0.37 -13.50 7.63
C MET A 105 0.37 -14.19 8.77
N GLY A 106 1.19 -13.45 9.53
CA GLY A 106 2.03 -13.98 10.61
C GLY A 106 3.46 -14.28 10.16
N ASP A 107 4.40 -14.16 11.10
CA ASP A 107 5.84 -14.32 10.85
C ASP A 107 6.19 -15.72 10.29
N ASP A 108 5.48 -16.76 10.70
CA ASP A 108 5.65 -18.13 10.21
C ASP A 108 5.35 -18.27 8.70
N LYS A 109 4.55 -17.35 8.14
CA LYS A 109 4.21 -17.31 6.72
C LYS A 109 5.12 -16.40 5.89
N SER A 110 6.05 -15.67 6.52
CA SER A 110 6.92 -14.70 5.85
C SER A 110 7.63 -15.28 4.62
N GLU A 111 8.31 -16.43 4.79
CA GLU A 111 9.06 -17.08 3.69
C GLU A 111 8.14 -17.55 2.55
N ALA A 112 6.98 -18.11 2.88
CA ALA A 112 6.03 -18.62 1.89
C ALA A 112 5.46 -17.49 1.03
N TYR A 113 5.04 -16.38 1.66
CA TYR A 113 4.55 -15.20 0.94
C TYR A 113 5.67 -14.45 0.22
N GLY A 114 6.88 -14.40 0.79
CA GLY A 114 8.07 -13.89 0.12
C GLY A 114 8.26 -14.53 -1.24
N LYS A 115 8.31 -15.87 -1.29
CA LYS A 115 8.48 -16.63 -2.54
C LYS A 115 7.29 -16.46 -3.50
N ARG A 116 6.07 -16.55 -2.98
CA ARG A 116 4.83 -16.43 -3.78
C ARG A 116 4.70 -15.07 -4.46
N ASN A 117 5.02 -14.01 -3.73
CA ASN A 117 4.73 -12.62 -4.12
C ASN A 117 5.96 -11.87 -4.67
N SER A 118 7.05 -12.59 -4.99
CA SER A 118 8.23 -12.03 -5.64
C SER A 118 8.69 -12.83 -6.86
N GLY A 119 7.79 -13.65 -7.41
CA GLY A 119 8.06 -14.47 -8.60
C GLY A 119 8.26 -13.63 -9.86
N GLU A 120 8.51 -14.31 -10.96
CA GLU A 120 8.62 -13.66 -12.27
C GLU A 120 7.37 -12.84 -12.59
N GLY A 121 7.56 -11.61 -13.09
CA GLY A 121 6.47 -10.70 -13.42
C GLY A 121 5.95 -9.85 -12.26
N GLU A 122 6.31 -10.14 -11.00
CA GLU A 122 6.01 -9.24 -9.88
C GLU A 122 6.84 -7.96 -9.97
N ILE A 123 6.26 -6.85 -9.49
CA ILE A 123 6.92 -5.55 -9.38
C ILE A 123 6.78 -4.99 -7.98
N LEU A 124 7.71 -4.13 -7.59
CA LEU A 124 7.62 -3.33 -6.38
C LEU A 124 7.11 -1.93 -6.72
N VAL A 125 6.16 -1.43 -5.94
CA VAL A 125 5.62 -0.08 -6.04
C VAL A 125 5.91 0.67 -4.75
N LYS A 126 6.55 1.83 -4.88
CA LYS A 126 6.78 2.80 -3.79
C LYS A 126 5.91 4.03 -4.06
N ILE A 127 4.95 4.33 -3.19
CA ILE A 127 4.16 5.55 -3.24
C ILE A 127 4.81 6.58 -2.33
N ILE A 128 5.29 7.66 -2.93
CA ILE A 128 5.82 8.81 -2.21
C ILE A 128 4.63 9.72 -1.87
N PRO A 129 4.30 9.92 -0.58
CA PRO A 129 3.21 10.81 -0.19
C PRO A 129 3.50 12.25 -0.60
N VAL A 130 2.49 12.90 -1.21
CA VAL A 130 2.49 14.34 -1.53
C VAL A 130 1.65 15.08 -0.50
N ARG A 131 0.52 14.49 -0.11
CA ARG A 131 -0.36 15.02 0.94
C ARG A 131 -0.90 13.86 1.76
N ILE A 132 -0.97 14.06 3.07
CA ILE A 132 -1.57 13.11 4.00
C ILE A 132 -2.60 13.85 4.85
N ALA A 133 -3.76 13.23 5.04
CA ALA A 133 -4.80 13.69 5.96
C ALA A 133 -5.27 12.51 6.81
N GLY A 134 -5.27 12.67 8.14
CA GLY A 134 -5.70 11.64 9.09
C GLY A 134 -6.80 12.13 10.01
N GLN A 135 -7.90 11.38 10.08
CA GLN A 135 -9.05 11.63 10.94
C GLN A 135 -9.17 10.50 11.95
N LYS A 136 -9.42 10.85 13.21
CA LYS A 136 -9.53 9.92 14.33
C LYS A 136 -10.91 10.03 14.96
N ASP A 137 -11.46 8.89 15.39
CA ASP A 137 -12.71 8.79 16.16
C ASP A 137 -13.85 9.62 15.55
N THR A 138 -14.07 9.45 14.25
CA THR A 138 -15.00 10.25 13.45
C THR A 138 -16.47 10.10 13.86
N ALA A 139 -16.81 9.06 14.61
CA ALA A 139 -18.12 8.86 15.22
C ALA A 139 -18.15 9.17 16.73
N GLY A 140 -17.10 9.78 17.27
CA GLY A 140 -17.07 10.28 18.65
C GLY A 140 -17.99 11.50 18.84
N TRP A 141 -18.52 11.65 20.04
CA TRP A 141 -19.35 12.79 20.45
C TRP A 141 -18.50 13.92 21.03
#